data_AF-A0A6H0TM73-F1
#
_entry.id   AF-A0A6H0TM73-F1
#
_cell.length_a   1.000
_cell.length_b   1.000
_cell.length_c   1.000
_cell.angle_alpha   90.00
_cell.angle_beta   90.00
_cell.angle_gamma   90.00
#
_symmetry.space_group_name_H-M   'P 1'
#
loop_
_entity.id
_entity.type
_entity.pdbx_description
1 polymer ?
#
loop_
_entity_poly.entity_id
_entity_poly.type
_entity_poly.pdbx_seq_one_letter_code
_entity_poly.pdbx_strand_id
1 'polypeptide(L)'
;MKKYDPSQHYHIGYYEDGNDLEVTAYKRINEPVWDAYIPHYEVDDFYKKVEKMKLGEYIDDYGIMVYSFSSDIDDEEARIIFEKWLKTNKIV
;
A
#
# COMPACT_ATOMS: atom_id res chain seq x y z
N MET A 1 1.07 -13.80 -17.64
CA MET A 1 2.29 -12.98 -17.44
C MET A 1 2.31 -12.54 -15.99
N LYS A 2 3.50 -12.48 -15.35
CA LYS A 2 3.62 -11.87 -14.03
C LYS A 2 3.29 -10.38 -14.16
N LYS A 3 2.46 -9.84 -13.26
CA LYS A 3 2.10 -8.41 -13.23
C LYS A 3 3.23 -7.57 -12.63
N TYR A 4 3.94 -8.11 -11.65
CA TYR A 4 4.96 -7.40 -10.87
C TYR A 4 6.36 -7.99 -11.02
N ASP A 5 7.37 -7.13 -10.96
CA ASP A 5 8.78 -7.51 -10.88
C ASP A 5 9.05 -8.16 -9.52
N PRO A 6 9.39 -9.47 -9.46
CA PRO A 6 9.57 -10.17 -8.19
C PRO A 6 10.80 -9.69 -7.39
N SER A 7 11.71 -8.93 -8.01
CA SER A 7 12.89 -8.39 -7.35
C SER A 7 12.64 -7.01 -6.71
N GLN A 8 11.48 -6.40 -6.97
CA GLN A 8 11.18 -5.03 -6.56
C GLN A 8 9.91 -4.96 -5.73
N HIS A 9 10.08 -4.70 -4.44
CA HIS A 9 9.03 -4.31 -3.51
C HIS A 9 9.54 -3.15 -2.65
N TYR A 10 8.61 -2.36 -2.13
CA TYR A 10 8.92 -1.14 -1.41
C TYR A 10 7.94 -0.95 -0.25
N HIS A 11 8.44 -0.78 0.96
CA HIS A 11 7.64 -0.63 2.17
C HIS A 11 7.42 0.85 2.48
N ILE A 12 6.17 1.26 2.68
CA ILE A 12 5.80 2.65 2.98
C ILE A 12 5.07 2.65 4.32
N GLY A 13 5.71 3.24 5.33
CA GLY A 13 5.20 3.29 6.70
C GLY A 13 4.65 4.66 7.10
N TYR A 14 3.71 4.65 8.05
CA TYR A 14 3.22 5.80 8.80
C TYR A 14 3.37 5.49 10.30
N TYR A 15 4.30 6.21 10.96
CA TYR A 15 4.76 5.93 12.32
C TYR A 15 4.48 7.09 13.30
N GLU A 16 3.52 7.95 12.97
CA GLU A 16 3.18 9.14 13.76
C GLU A 16 1.95 8.88 14.65
N ASP A 17 1.78 9.71 15.68
CA ASP A 17 0.62 9.66 16.58
C ASP A 17 0.39 8.29 17.26
N GLY A 18 1.47 7.53 17.46
CA GLY A 18 1.44 6.19 18.08
C GLY A 18 0.96 5.09 17.14
N ASN A 19 0.83 5.38 15.84
CA ASN A 19 0.52 4.39 14.82
C ASN A 19 1.77 3.64 14.36
N ASP A 20 1.55 2.42 13.90
CA ASP A 20 2.53 1.56 13.22
C ASP A 20 1.79 0.91 12.04
N LEU A 21 1.65 1.68 10.95
CA LEU A 21 0.88 1.26 9.76
C LEU A 21 1.81 1.19 8.56
N GLU A 22 1.71 0.14 7.76
CA GLU A 22 2.56 -0.05 6.59
C GLU A 22 1.77 -0.60 5.39
N VAL A 23 2.18 -0.20 4.19
CA VAL A 23 1.82 -0.87 2.94
C VAL A 23 3.07 -1.37 2.21
N THR A 24 2.92 -2.49 1.51
CA THR A 24 3.93 -2.99 0.57
C THR A 24 3.54 -2.65 -0.85
N ALA A 25 4.39 -1.93 -1.56
CA ALA A 25 4.20 -1.58 -2.96
C ALA A 25 5.01 -2.49 -3.88
N TYR A 26 4.41 -2.91 -5.00
CA TYR A 26 5.04 -3.78 -6.00
C TYR A 26 5.13 -3.09 -7.36
N LYS A 27 6.30 -3.20 -8.01
CA LYS A 27 6.60 -2.56 -9.29
C LYS A 27 5.95 -3.32 -10.45
N ARG A 28 5.11 -2.66 -11.25
CA ARG A 28 4.56 -3.28 -12.47
C ARG A 28 5.65 -3.51 -13.52
N ILE A 29 5.62 -4.68 -14.17
CA ILE A 29 6.55 -5.00 -15.27
C ILE A 29 6.12 -4.19 -16.52
N ASN A 30 6.99 -3.28 -16.97
CA ASN A 30 6.80 -2.39 -18.15
C ASN A 30 5.90 -1.15 -17.96
N GLU A 31 5.48 -0.84 -16.74
CA GLU A 31 4.76 0.41 -16.45
C GLU A 31 5.53 1.23 -15.40
N PRO A 32 5.61 2.56 -15.52
CA PRO A 32 6.20 3.44 -14.50
C PRO A 32 5.26 3.58 -13.28
N VAL A 33 4.70 2.48 -12.79
CA VAL A 33 3.67 2.45 -11.75
C VAL A 33 4.01 1.40 -10.69
N TRP A 34 3.76 1.76 -9.45
CA TRP A 34 3.73 0.88 -8.29
C TRP A 34 2.29 0.72 -7.81
N ASP A 35 1.92 -0.49 -7.37
CA ASP A 35 0.64 -0.76 -6.71
C ASP A 35 0.89 -1.04 -5.23
N ALA A 36 0.22 -0.29 -4.35
CA ALA A 36 0.34 -0.42 -2.90
C ALA A 36 -0.72 -1.38 -2.35
N TYR A 37 -0.27 -2.28 -1.48
CA TYR A 37 -1.08 -3.30 -0.84
C TYR A 37 -0.96 -3.23 0.67
N ILE A 38 -2.09 -3.46 1.35
CA ILE A 38 -2.05 -3.89 2.74
C ILE A 38 -1.86 -5.41 2.73
N PRO A 39 -0.70 -5.91 3.21
CA PRO A 39 -0.36 -7.31 3.10
C PRO A 39 -1.29 -8.21 3.90
N HIS A 40 -1.77 -9.29 3.29
CA HIS A 40 -2.66 -10.24 3.97
C HIS A 40 -1.94 -11.13 5.01
N TYR A 41 -0.60 -11.22 4.98
CA TYR A 41 0.13 -11.99 5.98
C TYR A 41 0.14 -11.32 7.38
N GLU A 42 -0.22 -10.04 7.45
CA GLU A 42 -0.42 -9.27 8.68
C GLU A 42 -1.91 -8.92 8.83
N VAL A 43 -2.74 -9.91 9.17
CA VAL A 43 -4.18 -9.69 9.47
C VAL A 43 -4.36 -9.02 10.84
N ASP A 44 -3.79 -7.84 10.98
CA ASP A 44 -3.85 -6.98 12.14
C ASP A 44 -5.14 -6.14 12.15
N ASP A 45 -5.24 -5.21 13.08
CA ASP A 45 -6.40 -4.32 13.18
C ASP A 45 -6.51 -3.37 11.98
N PHE A 46 -5.39 -3.02 11.34
CA PHE A 46 -5.36 -2.17 10.16
C PHE A 46 -5.95 -2.88 8.94
N TYR A 47 -5.50 -4.10 8.65
CA TYR A 47 -6.04 -4.93 7.57
C TYR A 47 -7.56 -5.11 7.72
N LYS A 48 -8.02 -5.53 8.91
CA LYS A 48 -9.45 -5.75 9.17
C LYS A 48 -10.27 -4.46 9.06
N LYS A 49 -9.72 -3.32 9.50
CA LYS A 49 -10.37 -2.02 9.38
C LYS A 49 -10.57 -1.68 7.91
N VAL A 50 -9.54 -1.85 7.08
CA VAL A 50 -9.61 -1.55 5.65
C VAL A 50 -10.54 -2.50 4.89
N GLU A 51 -10.51 -3.80 5.21
CA GLU A 51 -11.44 -4.80 4.68
C GLU A 51 -12.90 -4.43 5.00
N LYS A 52 -13.19 -4.13 6.28
CA LYS A 52 -14.53 -3.74 6.75
C LYS A 52 -15.03 -2.48 6.06
N MET A 53 -14.13 -1.52 5.81
CA MET A 53 -14.43 -0.26 5.13
C MET A 53 -14.51 -0.40 3.61
N LYS A 54 -14.13 -1.56 3.04
CA LYS A 54 -14.14 -1.85 1.59
C LYS A 54 -13.33 -0.83 0.76
N LEU A 55 -12.14 -0.46 1.24
CA LEU A 55 -11.31 0.59 0.62
C LEU A 55 -10.33 0.07 -0.45
N GLY A 56 -10.54 -1.13 -0.98
CA GLY A 56 -9.66 -1.73 -1.96
C GLY A 56 -10.16 -3.05 -2.50
N GLU A 57 -9.35 -3.67 -3.35
CA GLU A 57 -9.62 -4.96 -3.98
C GLU A 57 -8.65 -6.00 -3.44
N TYR A 58 -9.16 -7.14 -2.98
CA TYR A 58 -8.34 -8.26 -2.57
C TYR A 58 -7.75 -8.98 -3.79
N ILE A 59 -6.43 -9.16 -3.78
CA ILE A 59 -5.69 -9.91 -4.79
C ILE A 59 -4.92 -11.04 -4.11
N ASP A 60 -5.14 -12.27 -4.57
CA ASP A 60 -4.42 -13.47 -4.09
C ASP A 60 -2.90 -13.24 -4.09
N ASP A 61 -2.23 -13.78 -3.07
CA ASP A 61 -0.78 -13.68 -2.82
C ASP A 61 -0.23 -12.27 -2.49
N TYR A 62 -1.06 -11.22 -2.55
CA TYR A 62 -0.64 -9.84 -2.24
C TYR A 62 -1.40 -9.24 -1.04
N GLY A 63 -2.73 -9.28 -1.05
CA GLY A 63 -3.58 -8.63 -0.04
C GLY A 63 -4.52 -7.59 -0.65
N ILE A 64 -4.85 -6.54 0.10
CA ILE A 64 -5.81 -5.52 -0.36
C ILE A 64 -5.06 -4.42 -1.12
N MET A 65 -5.26 -4.33 -2.43
CA MET A 65 -4.75 -3.23 -3.26
C MET A 65 -5.54 -1.95 -2.96
N VAL A 66 -4.85 -0.90 -2.53
CA VAL A 66 -5.50 0.34 -2.04
C VAL A 66 -5.29 1.55 -2.95
N TYR A 67 -4.14 1.66 -3.61
CA TYR A 67 -3.85 2.72 -4.58
C TYR A 67 -2.62 2.38 -5.44
N SER A 68 -2.41 3.20 -6.48
CA SER A 68 -1.23 3.14 -7.35
C SER A 68 -0.54 4.50 -7.40
N PHE A 69 0.77 4.52 -7.65
CA PHE A 69 1.54 5.76 -7.77
C PHE A 69 2.67 5.65 -8.81
N SER A 70 3.17 6.81 -9.27
CA SER A 70 4.24 6.89 -10.28
C SER A 70 5.57 6.39 -9.74
N SER A 71 6.44 5.88 -10.61
CA SER A 71 7.83 5.54 -10.26
C SER A 71 8.78 6.74 -10.24
N ASP A 72 8.31 7.91 -10.68
CA ASP A 72 9.10 9.14 -10.73
C ASP A 72 9.03 9.95 -9.43
N ILE A 73 8.66 9.29 -8.32
CA ILE A 73 8.56 9.92 -7.00
C ILE A 73 9.66 9.40 -6.07
N ASP A 74 10.04 10.21 -5.09
CA ASP A 74 10.98 9.81 -4.04
C ASP A 74 10.28 9.20 -2.81
N ASP A 75 11.11 8.80 -1.82
CA ASP A 75 10.64 8.18 -0.59
C ASP A 75 9.73 9.10 0.26
N GLU A 76 10.00 10.41 0.25
CA GLU A 76 9.21 11.38 1.00
C GLU A 76 7.83 11.55 0.36
N GLU A 77 7.80 11.68 -0.97
CA GLU A 77 6.56 11.73 -1.73
C GLU A 77 5.71 10.47 -1.57
N ALA A 78 6.33 9.28 -1.56
CA ALA A 78 5.63 8.02 -1.34
C ALA A 78 4.95 7.97 0.05
N ARG A 79 5.64 8.44 1.10
CA ARG A 79 5.08 8.56 2.46
C ARG A 79 3.93 9.56 2.51
N ILE A 80 4.08 10.72 1.87
CA ILE A 80 3.02 11.74 1.79
C ILE A 80 1.77 11.18 1.11
N ILE A 81 1.91 10.37 0.05
CA ILE A 81 0.78 9.71 -0.62
C ILE A 81 0.08 8.75 0.35
N PHE A 82 0.84 7.93 1.07
CA PHE A 82 0.26 7.00 2.03
C PHE A 82 -0.48 7.71 3.16
N GLU A 83 0.14 8.72 3.76
CA GLU A 83 -0.47 9.56 4.80
C GLU A 83 -1.77 10.23 4.30
N LYS A 84 -1.75 10.79 3.09
CA LYS A 84 -2.95 11.37 2.45
C LYS A 84 -4.04 10.33 2.27
N TRP A 85 -3.70 9.11 1.87
CA TRP A 85 -4.67 8.02 1.73
C TRP A 85 -5.28 7.65 3.09
N LEU A 86 -4.47 7.53 4.15
CA LEU A 86 -4.94 7.25 5.51
C LEU A 86 -5.92 8.32 6.00
N LYS A 87 -5.55 9.61 5.87
CA LYS A 87 -6.38 10.75 6.30
C LYS A 87 -7.66 10.87 5.47
N THR A 88 -7.58 10.69 4.16
CA THR A 88 -8.75 10.73 3.26
C THR A 88 -9.79 9.68 3.64
N ASN A 89 -9.32 8.50 4.05
CA ASN A 89 -10.18 7.39 4.46
C ASN A 89 -10.52 7.39 5.95
N LYS A 90 -10.09 8.41 6.72
CA LYS A 90 -10.33 8.52 8.17
C LYS A 90 -9.81 7.30 8.95
N ILE A 91 -8.68 6.78 8.51
CA ILE A 91 -7.98 5.69 9.21
C ILE A 91 -7.18 6.27 10.36
N VAL A 92 -6.52 7.41 10.11
CA VAL A 92 -5.85 8.30 11.07
C VAL A 92 -6.54 9.66 11.07
#